data_AF-A0A8T5M912-F1
#
_entry.id   AF-A0A8T5M912-F1
#
_cell.length_a   1.000
_cell.length_b   1.000
_cell.length_c   1.000
_cell.angle_alpha   90.00
_cell.angle_beta   90.00
_cell.angle_gamma   90.00
#
_symmetry.space_group_name_H-M   'P 1'
#
loop_
_entity.id
_entity.type
_entity.pdbx_description
1 polymer ?
#
loop_
_entity_poly.entity_id
_entity_poly.type
_entity_poly.pdbx_seq_one_letter_code
_entity_poly.pdbx_strand_id
1 'polypeptide(L)' 'MTWKTVAIIFIVLFTAETFLFGWLLYLGFDVLEKEDICSYDICESGGYESYYYDDSSSTCHCYKDGEIRYSERIT' A
#
# COMPACT_ATOMS: atom_id res chain seq x y z
N MET A 1 -33.10 -13.21 24.85
CA MET A 1 -32.51 -11.93 24.39
C MET A 1 -33.63 -11.06 23.85
N THR A 2 -33.64 -9.76 24.16
CA THR A 2 -34.61 -8.82 23.57
C THR A 2 -34.07 -8.33 22.22
N TRP A 3 -34.96 -7.98 21.29
CA TRP A 3 -34.60 -7.47 19.97
C TRP A 3 -33.68 -6.24 20.04
N LYS A 4 -33.80 -5.45 21.11
CA LYS A 4 -32.95 -4.29 21.41
C LYS A 4 -31.48 -4.68 21.60
N THR A 5 -31.21 -5.78 22.30
CA THR A 5 -29.84 -6.26 22.50
C THR A 5 -29.21 -6.68 21.18
N VAL A 6 -29.96 -7.39 20.33
CA VAL A 6 -29.50 -7.83 19.01
C VAL A 6 -29.18 -6.61 18.13
N ALA A 7 -30.06 -5.61 18.11
CA ALA A 7 -29.84 -4.38 17.35
C ALA A 7 -28.56 -3.65 17.77
N ILE A 8 -28.30 -3.53 19.08
CA ILE A 8 -27.07 -2.89 19.59
C ILE A 8 -25.82 -3.66 19.14
N ILE A 9 -25.84 -4.99 19.21
CA ILE A 9 -24.71 -5.82 18.77
C ILE A 9 -24.43 -5.59 17.28
N PHE A 10 -25.47 -5.58 16.44
CA PHE A 10 -25.32 -5.32 15.01
C PHE A 10 -24.73 -3.93 14.72
N ILE A 11 -25.18 -2.90 15.43
CA ILE A 11 -24.63 -1.54 15.27
C ILE A 11 -23.15 -1.54 15.58
N VAL A 12 -22.74 -2.14 16.71
CA VAL A 12 -21.32 -2.20 17.10
C VAL A 12 -20.49 -2.96 16.07
N LEU A 13 -20.96 -4.14 15.63
CA LEU A 13 -20.27 -4.95 14.63
C LEU A 13 -20.13 -4.19 13.30
N PHE A 14 -21.20 -3.55 12.83
CA PHE A 14 -21.18 -2.80 11.58
C PHE A 14 -20.25 -1.57 11.64
N THR A 15 -20.22 -0.87 12.78
CA THR A 15 -19.26 0.22 12.96
C THR A 15 -17.83 -0.28 12.95
N ALA A 16 -17.51 -1.37 13.67
CA ALA A 16 -16.18 -1.95 13.69
C ALA A 16 -15.74 -2.43 12.31
N GLU A 17 -16.65 -3.09 11.58
CA GLU A 17 -16.43 -3.52 10.19
C GLU A 17 -16.10 -2.32 9.29
N THR A 18 -16.90 -1.24 9.37
CA THR A 18 -16.67 -0.04 8.56
C THR A 18 -15.30 0.58 8.83
N PHE A 19 -14.88 0.66 10.10
CA PHE A 19 -13.54 1.13 10.45
C PHE A 19 -12.43 0.23 9.91
N LEU A 20 -12.59 -1.09 10.01
CA LEU A 20 -11.62 -2.06 9.50
C LEU A 20 -11.48 -1.96 7.97
N PHE A 21 -12.60 -1.87 7.24
CA PHE A 21 -12.56 -1.69 5.79
C PHE A 21 -11.91 -0.37 5.39
N GLY A 22 -12.23 0.73 6.08
CA GLY A 22 -11.59 2.03 5.84
C GLY A 22 -10.07 1.97 6.04
N TRP A 23 -9.63 1.30 7.11
CA TRP A 23 -8.21 1.11 7.38
C TRP A 23 -7.50 0.26 6.31
N LEU A 24 -8.12 -0.85 5.88
CA LEU A 24 -7.57 -1.71 4.84
C LEU A 24 -7.46 -0.99 3.50
N LEU A 25 -8.46 -0.18 3.14
CA LEU A 25 -8.42 0.64 1.93
C LEU A 25 -7.30 1.68 2.00
N TYR A 26 -7.13 2.34 3.16
CA TYR A 26 -6.04 3.29 3.36
C TYR A 26 -4.67 2.65 3.17
N LEU A 27 -4.42 1.48 3.79
CA LEU A 27 -3.18 0.73 3.58
C LEU A 27 -2.99 0.31 2.12
N GLY A 28 -4.06 -0.13 1.45
CA GLY A 28 -4.01 -0.49 0.04
C GLY A 28 -3.60 0.68 -0.85
N PHE A 29 -4.13 1.87 -0.60
CA PHE A 29 -3.76 3.07 -1.34
C PHE A 29 -2.33 3.53 -1.05
N ASP A 30 -1.86 3.44 0.20
CA ASP A 30 -0.48 3.78 0.57
C ASP A 30 0.55 2.89 -0.16
N VAL A 31 0.28 1.58 -0.27
CA VAL A 31 1.14 0.65 -1.03
C VAL A 31 1.13 0.97 -2.52
N LEU A 32 -0.04 1.28 -3.09
CA LEU A 32 -0.14 1.65 -4.51
C LEU A 32 0.61 2.96 -4.80
N GLU A 33 0.50 3.95 -3.93
CA GLU A 33 1.22 5.22 -4.07
C GLU A 33 2.74 5.01 -4.05
N LYS A 34 3.24 4.16 -3.16
CA LYS A 34 4.68 3.81 -3.09
C LYS A 34 5.16 3.06 -4.34
N GLU A 35 4.36 2.14 -4.85
CA GLU A 35 4.63 1.44 -6.11
C GLU A 35 4.63 2.40 -7.31
N ASP A 36 3.67 3.32 -7.38
CA ASP A 36 3.60 4.33 -8.43
C ASP A 36 4.81 5.28 -8.38
N ILE A 37 5.19 5.77 -7.19
CA ILE A 37 6.40 6.59 -7.02
C ILE A 37 7.65 5.81 -7.45
N CYS A 38 7.78 4.55 -7.03
CA CYS A 38 8.93 3.74 -7.39
C CYS A 38 9.02 3.51 -8.91
N SER A 39 7.90 3.17 -9.53
CA SER A 39 7.84 2.84 -10.96
C SER A 39 7.97 4.08 -11.85
N TYR A 40 7.13 5.10 -11.64
CA TYR A 40 7.00 6.26 -12.54
C TYR A 40 7.99 7.37 -12.19
N ASP A 41 8.03 7.79 -10.93
CA ASP A 41 8.80 8.97 -10.54
C ASP A 41 10.30 8.66 -10.46
N ILE A 42 10.66 7.48 -9.95
CA ILE A 42 12.06 7.09 -9.74
C ILE A 42 12.61 6.32 -10.95
N CYS A 43 11.98 5.19 -11.32
CA CYS A 43 12.58 4.28 -12.29
C CYS A 43 12.28 4.61 -13.76
N GLU A 44 11.07 5.02 -14.12
CA GLU A 44 10.74 5.35 -15.51
C GLU A 44 11.48 6.62 -15.96
N SER A 45 11.52 7.64 -15.11
CA SER A 45 12.26 8.89 -15.36
C SER A 45 13.76 8.67 -15.63
N GLY A 46 14.35 7.61 -15.06
CA GLY A 46 15.75 7.23 -15.26
C GLY A 46 16.01 6.34 -16.48
N GLY A 47 14.97 5.92 -17.21
CA GLY A 47 15.08 5.00 -18.35
C GLY A 47 15.57 3.61 -17.93
N TYR A 48 15.09 3.13 -16.79
CA TYR A 48 15.30 1.77 -16.29
C TYR A 48 14.23 0.83 -16.87
N GLU A 49 14.56 -0.46 -17.02
CA GLU A 49 13.72 -1.44 -17.72
C GLU A 49 12.70 -2.11 -16.81
N SER A 50 13.04 -2.22 -15.53
CA SER A 50 12.18 -2.80 -14.50
C SER A 50 12.53 -2.22 -13.14
N TYR A 51 11.64 -2.44 -12.18
CA TYR A 51 11.77 -1.94 -10.83
C TYR A 51 11.33 -3.01 -9.82
N TYR A 52 11.76 -2.84 -8.57
CA TYR A 52 11.30 -3.63 -7.44
C TYR A 52 11.21 -2.73 -6.22
N TYR A 53 10.03 -2.63 -5.61
CA TYR A 53 9.84 -1.96 -4.35
C TYR A 53 10.02 -2.95 -3.18
N ASP A 54 11.02 -2.70 -2.34
CA ASP A 54 11.21 -3.42 -1.08
C ASP A 54 10.47 -2.69 0.05
N ASP A 55 9.29 -3.21 0.40
CA ASP A 55 8.44 -2.68 1.47
C ASP A 55 9.16 -2.66 2.84
N SER A 56 10.02 -3.65 3.11
CA SER A 56 10.68 -3.81 4.42
C SER A 56 11.71 -2.72 4.72
N SER A 57 12.39 -2.24 3.68
CA SER A 57 13.38 -1.17 3.76
C SER A 57 12.88 0.16 3.20
N SER A 58 11.64 0.17 2.71
CA SER A 58 11.00 1.23 1.94
C SER A 58 11.88 1.74 0.79
N THR A 59 12.58 0.83 0.12
CA THR A 59 13.57 1.15 -0.91
C THR A 59 13.08 0.72 -2.28
N CYS A 60 13.11 1.64 -3.23
CA CYS A 60 12.88 1.37 -4.64
C CYS A 60 14.20 0.97 -5.31
N HIS A 61 14.22 -0.14 -6.03
CA HIS A 61 15.37 -0.63 -6.79
C HIS A 61 15.05 -0.59 -8.29
N CYS A 62 15.84 0.15 -9.06
CA CYS A 62 15.69 0.23 -10.51
C CYS A 62 16.76 -0.60 -11.23
N TYR A 63 16.33 -1.37 -12.23
CA TYR A 63 17.15 -2.32 -12.96
C TYR A 63 17.37 -1.89 -14.40
N LYS A 64 18.57 -2.16 -14.91
CA LYS A 64 18.91 -2.02 -16.33
C LYS A 64 19.88 -3.11 -16.73
N ASP A 65 19.60 -3.80 -17.82
CA ASP A 65 20.36 -4.98 -18.26
C ASP A 65 20.37 -6.10 -17.19
N GLY A 66 19.30 -6.19 -16.38
CA GLY A 66 19.16 -7.17 -15.30
C GLY A 66 19.96 -6.89 -14.03
N GLU A 67 20.67 -5.75 -13.93
CA GLU A 67 21.41 -5.34 -12.73
C GLU A 67 20.76 -4.14 -12.04
N ILE A 68 20.86 -4.07 -10.71
CA ILE A 68 20.46 -2.89 -9.94
C ILE A 68 21.44 -1.75 -10.28
N ARG A 69 20.90 -0.69 -10.88
CA ARG A 69 21.69 0.51 -11.23
C ARG A 69 21.42 1.68 -10.29
N TYR A 70 20.23 1.72 -9.71
CA TYR A 70 19.80 2.81 -8.84
C TYR A 70 18.94 2.28 -7.71
N SER A 71 19.06 2.90 -6.53
CA SER A 71 18.21 2.58 -5.40
C SER A 71 17.99 3.81 -4.54
N GLU A 72 16.73 4.07 -4.19
CA GLU A 72 16.33 5.23 -3.41
C GLU A 72 15.29 4.84 -2.37
N ARG A 73 15.44 5.38 -1.15
CA ARG A 73 14.46 5.17 -0.08
C ARG A 73 13.32 6.17 -0.23
N ILE A 74 12.10 5.66 -0.34
CA ILE A 74 10.87 6.45 -0.33
C ILE A 74 10.50 6.67 1.14
N THR A 75 10.47 7.93 1.59
CA THR A 75 10.13 8.32 2.96
C THR A 75 8.75 8.96 3.00
#